data_AF-A0A2A4Q345-F1
#
_entry.id   AF-A0A2A4Q345-F1
#
_cell.length_a   1.000
_cell.length_b   1.000
_cell.length_c   1.000
_cell.angle_alpha   90.00
_cell.angle_beta   90.00
_cell.angle_gamma   90.00
#
_symmetry.space_group_name_H-M   'P 1'
#
loop_
_entity.id
_entity.type
_entity.pdbx_description
1 polymer ?
#
loop_
_entity_poly.entity_id
_entity_poly.type
_entity_poly.pdbx_seq_one_letter_code
_entity_poly.pdbx_strand_id
1 'polypeptide(L)'
;MTKGKIKVSSDNIFPIIKKFLYSDHEIFLRELVSNAIDASKKLQSLETMGKFKGEIGDLTIVVELDKDAKTLTIKDRGVGMDEQEVERYINDIALSGAEEFVSKYKDKADTANLIGHFGLGFYSSFMVADNVEIVTKSHKKSAKAVKWTCDGSPNYTLVDNDRKERGTDIILHISDESKEFLEEFRIRELLVKYCKFLPVKIQFGTNEETVKDKDGNPVKDKDDKEKKITTPNIINNTSPAWKKQPSKLKDEDYKSFYRELYPMNFEEPLFQIHLNVDFPFNLTGILYFPKLKNKIEVQKDKIQLYANQVFVTDSVEGIVPEFLTLLHGVLDSPDIPLNISRSYLQSDARVKQISGHIT
;
A
#
# COMPACT_ATOMS: atom_id res chain seq x y z
N MET A 1 23.07 -12.19 41.99
CA MET A 1 22.45 -11.96 40.67
C MET A 1 21.44 -10.84 40.82
N THR A 2 21.71 -9.68 40.22
CA THR A 2 20.78 -8.55 40.23
C THR A 2 19.79 -8.73 39.09
N LYS A 3 18.51 -8.95 39.40
CA LYS A 3 17.43 -8.93 38.42
C LYS A 3 16.84 -7.52 38.41
N GLY A 4 16.96 -6.82 37.28
CA GLY A 4 16.31 -5.54 37.03
C GLY A 4 15.46 -5.61 35.76
N LYS A 5 14.39 -4.82 35.69
CA LYS A 5 13.66 -4.59 34.45
C LYS A 5 14.26 -3.35 33.76
N ILE A 6 14.54 -3.46 32.47
CA ILE A 6 14.93 -2.31 31.65
C ILE A 6 13.72 -1.39 31.55
N LYS A 7 13.91 -0.10 31.83
CA LYS A 7 12.89 0.93 31.64
C LYS A 7 13.21 1.68 30.36
N VAL A 8 12.26 1.73 29.43
CA VAL A 8 12.32 2.55 28.21
C VAL A 8 11.48 3.80 28.47
N SER A 9 12.04 5.00 28.25
CA SER A 9 11.26 6.25 28.31
C SER A 9 10.64 6.55 26.95
N SER A 10 9.37 6.94 26.94
CA SER A 10 8.62 7.37 25.75
C SER A 10 9.20 8.64 25.12
N ASP A 11 9.87 9.50 25.90
CA ASP A 11 10.32 10.81 25.44
C ASP A 11 11.32 10.75 24.28
N ASN A 12 12.04 9.63 24.14
CA ASN A 12 13.05 9.43 23.11
C ASN A 12 12.55 8.62 21.90
N ILE A 13 11.30 8.16 21.90
CA ILE A 13 10.84 7.20 20.88
C ILE A 13 10.63 7.86 19.52
N PHE A 14 10.04 9.06 19.46
CA PHE A 14 9.83 9.78 18.21
C PHE A 14 11.14 10.20 17.53
N PRO A 15 12.14 10.77 18.23
CA PRO A 15 13.45 11.01 17.65
C PRO A 15 14.13 9.75 17.11
N ILE A 16 13.98 8.60 17.79
CA ILE A 16 14.55 7.32 17.35
C ILE A 16 13.80 6.79 16.13
N ILE A 17 12.47 6.84 16.11
CA ILE A 17 11.64 6.41 14.97
C ILE A 17 11.98 7.26 13.75
N LYS A 18 12.01 8.60 13.90
CA LYS A 18 12.46 9.51 12.83
C LYS A 18 13.85 9.08 12.34
N LYS A 19 14.81 8.83 13.25
CA LYS A 19 16.17 8.38 12.91
C LYS A 19 16.27 7.02 12.22
N PHE A 20 15.45 6.07 12.60
CA PHE A 20 15.47 4.72 12.02
C PHE A 20 14.77 4.66 10.67
N LEU A 21 13.74 5.50 10.47
CA LEU A 21 13.00 5.59 9.22
C LEU A 21 13.59 6.61 8.23
N TYR A 22 14.53 7.47 8.67
CA TYR A 22 15.16 8.55 7.88
C TYR A 22 15.84 8.12 6.57
N SER A 23 15.98 6.83 6.26
CA SER A 23 16.56 6.40 4.99
C SER A 23 15.65 6.63 3.78
N ASP A 24 14.32 6.67 3.96
CA ASP A 24 13.37 6.93 2.87
C ASP A 24 12.11 7.63 3.38
N HIS A 25 12.08 8.97 3.29
CA HIS A 25 10.90 9.77 3.63
C HIS A 25 9.67 9.40 2.82
N GLU A 26 9.84 8.71 1.69
CA GLU A 26 8.78 8.29 0.77
C GLU A 26 7.89 7.16 1.33
N ILE A 27 8.37 6.41 2.32
CA ILE A 27 7.70 5.19 2.80
C ILE A 27 6.40 5.49 3.54
N PHE A 28 6.20 6.70 4.08
CA PHE A 28 5.00 7.01 4.87
C PHE A 28 3.69 6.71 4.11
N LEU A 29 3.63 7.06 2.83
CA LEU A 29 2.42 6.87 2.03
C LEU A 29 2.13 5.39 1.80
N ARG A 30 3.18 4.57 1.60
CA ARG A 30 3.07 3.11 1.52
C ARG A 30 2.49 2.54 2.81
N GLU A 31 3.00 2.96 3.97
CA GLU A 31 2.56 2.46 5.27
C GLU A 31 1.10 2.85 5.57
N LEU A 32 0.73 4.11 5.36
CA LEU A 32 -0.62 4.59 5.63
C LEU A 32 -1.66 3.96 4.71
N VAL A 33 -1.36 3.84 3.41
CA VAL A 33 -2.25 3.15 2.45
C VAL A 33 -2.34 1.66 2.78
N SER A 34 -1.24 1.02 3.18
CA SER A 34 -1.26 -0.40 3.61
C SER A 34 -2.15 -0.61 4.84
N ASN A 35 -2.10 0.30 5.82
CA ASN A 35 -2.98 0.25 6.99
C ASN A 35 -4.46 0.40 6.60
N ALA A 36 -4.78 1.28 5.65
CA ALA A 36 -6.14 1.44 5.11
C ALA A 36 -6.63 0.18 4.38
N ILE A 37 -5.75 -0.52 3.66
CA ILE A 37 -6.04 -1.82 3.03
C ILE A 37 -6.31 -2.88 4.08
N ASP A 38 -5.49 -2.96 5.12
CA ASP A 38 -5.69 -3.90 6.20
C ASP A 38 -7.01 -3.65 6.93
N ALA A 39 -7.38 -2.38 7.14
CA ALA A 39 -8.68 -2.03 7.70
C ALA A 39 -9.84 -2.51 6.80
N SER A 40 -9.69 -2.41 5.49
CA SER A 40 -10.66 -2.88 4.50
C SER A 40 -10.76 -4.41 4.47
N LYS A 41 -9.63 -5.11 4.46
CA LYS A 41 -9.55 -6.58 4.47
C LYS A 41 -10.10 -7.17 5.77
N LYS A 42 -9.78 -6.58 6.93
CA LYS A 42 -10.37 -6.99 8.21
C LYS A 42 -11.88 -6.93 8.18
N LEU A 43 -12.45 -5.87 7.59
CA LEU A 43 -13.90 -5.72 7.48
C LEU A 43 -14.49 -6.83 6.60
N GLN A 44 -13.89 -7.09 5.45
CA GLN A 44 -14.29 -8.20 4.57
C GLN A 44 -14.21 -9.55 5.30
N SER A 45 -13.12 -9.82 6.04
CA SER A 45 -13.01 -11.05 6.83
C SER A 45 -14.09 -11.16 7.91
N LEU A 46 -14.43 -10.05 8.59
CA LEU A 46 -15.50 -10.03 9.59
C LEU A 46 -16.87 -10.31 8.97
N GLU A 47 -17.12 -9.82 7.74
CA GLU A 47 -18.35 -10.10 7.00
C GLU A 47 -18.44 -11.57 6.58
N THR A 48 -17.39 -12.14 5.99
CA THR A 48 -17.32 -13.58 5.64
C THR A 48 -17.55 -14.47 6.87
N MET A 49 -17.07 -14.06 8.05
CA MET A 49 -17.30 -14.77 9.32
C MET A 49 -18.70 -14.53 9.93
N GLY A 50 -19.56 -13.71 9.32
CA GLY A 50 -20.88 -13.34 9.83
C GLY A 50 -20.85 -12.44 11.07
N LYS A 51 -19.69 -11.85 11.40
CA LYS A 51 -19.48 -10.94 12.54
C LYS A 51 -19.76 -9.49 12.22
N PHE A 52 -19.69 -9.13 10.95
CA PHE A 52 -20.19 -7.87 10.43
C PHE A 52 -21.47 -8.14 9.63
N LYS A 53 -22.55 -7.45 9.98
CA LYS A 53 -23.88 -7.57 9.33
C LYS A 53 -24.31 -6.29 8.60
N GLY A 54 -23.41 -5.31 8.51
CA GLY A 54 -23.66 -4.09 7.75
C GLY A 54 -23.30 -4.28 6.28
N GLU A 55 -23.63 -3.29 5.46
CA GLU A 55 -23.17 -3.29 4.06
C GLU A 55 -21.69 -2.93 3.99
N ILE A 56 -20.91 -3.74 3.28
CA ILE A 56 -19.51 -3.42 2.98
C ILE A 56 -19.45 -2.16 2.11
N GLY A 57 -20.28 -2.02 1.08
CA GLY A 57 -20.24 -0.86 0.20
C GLY A 57 -18.89 -0.68 -0.51
N ASP A 58 -18.60 0.54 -0.94
CA ASP A 58 -17.32 0.86 -1.58
C ASP A 58 -16.20 0.99 -0.53
N LEU A 59 -15.11 0.24 -0.72
CA LEU A 59 -13.90 0.25 0.12
C LEU A 59 -12.76 1.03 -0.53
N THR A 60 -13.00 1.75 -1.62
CA THR A 60 -12.00 2.60 -2.27
C THR A 60 -11.34 3.52 -1.26
N ILE A 61 -10.02 3.45 -1.19
CA ILE A 61 -9.18 4.32 -0.37
C ILE A 61 -9.00 5.61 -1.14
N VAL A 62 -9.27 6.74 -0.50
CA VAL A 62 -9.14 8.06 -1.14
C VAL A 62 -7.93 8.76 -0.56
N VAL A 63 -7.00 9.14 -1.43
CA VAL A 63 -5.90 10.05 -1.10
C VAL A 63 -6.30 11.43 -1.60
N GLU A 64 -6.32 12.40 -0.70
CA GLU A 64 -6.77 13.77 -0.97
C GLU A 64 -5.68 14.75 -0.57
N LEU A 65 -5.31 15.61 -1.51
CA LEU A 65 -4.33 16.66 -1.30
C LEU A 65 -5.03 18.02 -1.31
N ASP A 66 -4.90 18.78 -0.23
CA ASP A 66 -5.39 20.15 -0.12
C ASP A 66 -4.17 21.08 0.04
N LYS A 67 -3.82 21.77 -1.04
CA LYS A 67 -2.67 22.69 -1.06
C LYS A 67 -2.91 23.94 -0.21
N ASP A 68 -4.16 24.40 -0.11
CA ASP A 68 -4.51 25.62 0.62
C ASP A 68 -4.49 25.37 2.12
N ALA A 69 -5.04 24.23 2.56
CA ALA A 69 -4.96 23.78 3.94
C ALA A 69 -3.59 23.16 4.30
N LYS A 70 -2.72 22.92 3.31
CA LYS A 70 -1.44 22.20 3.42
C LYS A 70 -1.60 20.80 4.04
N THR A 71 -2.66 20.08 3.65
CA THR A 71 -2.92 18.75 4.17
C THR A 71 -2.88 17.67 3.10
N LEU A 72 -2.43 16.49 3.51
CA LEU A 72 -2.58 15.25 2.76
C LEU A 72 -3.39 14.28 3.62
N THR A 73 -4.51 13.80 3.09
CA THR A 73 -5.45 12.94 3.82
C THR A 73 -5.56 11.58 3.17
N ILE A 74 -5.45 10.51 3.96
CA ILE A 74 -5.73 9.13 3.54
C ILE A 74 -7.04 8.72 4.21
N LYS A 75 -8.07 8.44 3.40
CA LYS A 75 -9.42 8.08 3.85
C LYS A 75 -9.71 6.62 3.50
N ASP A 76 -10.16 5.85 4.49
CA ASP A 76 -10.64 4.49 4.29
C ASP A 76 -12.05 4.30 4.86
N ARG A 77 -12.74 3.28 4.34
CA ARG A 77 -14.07 2.86 4.77
C ARG A 77 -14.03 1.46 5.41
N GLY A 78 -12.90 1.10 6.00
CA GLY A 78 -12.63 -0.19 6.62
C GLY A 78 -13.32 -0.34 7.98
N VAL A 79 -12.68 -1.11 8.88
CA VAL A 79 -13.23 -1.41 10.21
C VAL A 79 -13.34 -0.20 11.13
N GLY A 80 -12.54 0.85 10.92
CA GLY A 80 -12.38 1.97 11.84
C GLY A 80 -11.92 1.55 13.25
N MET A 81 -11.88 2.51 14.16
CA MET A 81 -11.51 2.29 15.56
C MET A 81 -12.52 2.98 16.49
N ASP A 82 -12.72 2.41 17.67
CA ASP A 82 -13.33 3.12 18.81
C ASP A 82 -12.24 3.76 19.70
N GLU A 83 -12.66 4.49 20.74
CA GLU A 83 -11.74 5.19 21.67
C GLU A 83 -10.68 4.25 22.27
N GLN A 84 -11.09 3.05 22.72
CA GLN A 84 -10.20 2.07 23.34
C GLN A 84 -9.21 1.49 22.33
N GLU A 85 -9.66 1.26 21.09
CA GLU A 85 -8.79 0.81 20.00
C GLU A 85 -7.78 1.89 19.60
N VAL A 86 -8.17 3.18 19.61
CA VAL A 86 -7.23 4.29 19.39
C VAL A 86 -6.18 4.33 20.50
N GLU A 87 -6.58 4.26 21.77
CA GLU A 87 -5.62 4.22 22.88
C GLU A 87 -4.64 3.04 22.74
N ARG A 88 -5.15 1.87 22.42
CA ARG A 88 -4.35 0.65 22.35
C ARG A 88 -3.46 0.53 21.12
N TYR A 89 -3.88 1.03 19.96
CA TYR A 89 -3.15 0.84 18.70
C TYR A 89 -2.41 2.08 18.22
N ILE A 90 -2.75 3.27 18.75
CA ILE A 90 -2.13 4.55 18.37
C ILE A 90 -1.33 5.14 19.53
N ASN A 91 -1.72 4.95 20.80
CA ASN A 91 -0.97 5.53 21.93
C ASN A 91 0.04 4.52 22.52
N ASP A 92 -0.35 3.25 22.63
CA ASP A 92 0.55 2.18 23.05
C ASP A 92 1.44 1.71 21.89
N ILE A 93 2.60 2.35 21.76
CA ILE A 93 3.57 2.07 20.71
C ILE A 93 3.96 0.57 20.68
N ALA A 94 4.12 0.04 19.47
CA ALA A 94 4.51 -1.34 19.16
C ALA A 94 3.40 -2.40 19.30
N LEU A 95 2.14 -2.00 19.41
CA LEU A 95 0.99 -2.88 19.22
C LEU A 95 0.38 -2.70 17.82
N SER A 96 0.15 -3.80 17.11
CA SER A 96 -0.53 -3.79 15.81
C SER A 96 -1.90 -4.45 15.92
N GLY A 97 -2.95 -3.68 15.63
CA GLY A 97 -4.29 -4.25 15.51
C GLY A 97 -4.42 -5.24 14.35
N ALA A 98 -3.50 -5.25 13.38
CA ALA A 98 -3.47 -6.26 12.33
C ALA A 98 -2.87 -7.57 12.84
N GLU A 99 -1.76 -7.51 13.57
CA GLU A 99 -1.13 -8.69 14.18
C GLU A 99 -2.07 -9.37 15.21
N GLU A 100 -2.77 -8.58 16.03
CA GLU A 100 -3.76 -9.12 16.96
C GLU A 100 -4.93 -9.79 16.23
N PHE A 101 -5.38 -9.21 15.11
CA PHE A 101 -6.43 -9.80 14.29
C PHE A 101 -6.00 -11.14 13.68
N VAL A 102 -4.78 -11.21 13.11
CA VAL A 102 -4.20 -12.46 12.62
C VAL A 102 -4.16 -13.50 13.73
N SER A 103 -3.60 -13.14 14.89
CA SER A 103 -3.49 -14.04 16.04
C SER A 103 -4.83 -14.59 16.51
N LYS A 104 -5.88 -13.75 16.51
CA LYS A 104 -7.22 -14.10 16.97
C LYS A 104 -8.00 -14.97 15.97
N TYR A 105 -7.70 -14.86 14.67
CA TYR A 105 -8.49 -15.46 13.59
C TYR A 105 -7.72 -16.38 12.64
N LYS A 106 -6.47 -16.74 12.98
CA LYS A 106 -5.57 -17.59 12.18
C LYS A 106 -6.21 -18.85 11.60
N ASP A 107 -7.11 -19.49 12.33
CA ASP A 107 -7.76 -20.75 11.92
C ASP A 107 -9.14 -20.57 11.25
N LYS A 108 -9.61 -19.33 11.08
CA LYS A 108 -11.01 -19.03 10.69
C LYS A 108 -11.16 -18.01 9.56
N ALA A 109 -10.09 -17.39 9.12
CA ALA A 109 -10.10 -16.41 8.05
C ALA A 109 -8.82 -16.52 7.20
N ASP A 110 -8.89 -16.06 5.95
CA ASP A 110 -7.72 -15.84 5.10
C ASP A 110 -6.96 -14.59 5.59
N THR A 111 -6.41 -14.68 6.80
CA THR A 111 -5.66 -13.61 7.47
C THR A 111 -4.23 -13.50 6.95
N ALA A 112 -3.80 -14.43 6.07
CA ALA A 112 -2.46 -14.51 5.49
C ALA A 112 -2.11 -13.29 4.61
N ASN A 113 -3.11 -12.50 4.23
CA ASN A 113 -2.97 -11.39 3.31
C ASN A 113 -2.97 -10.00 3.99
N LEU A 114 -2.92 -9.91 5.32
CA LEU A 114 -2.71 -8.62 6.00
C LEU A 114 -1.25 -8.17 5.84
N ILE A 115 -1.03 -6.87 5.69
CA ILE A 115 0.24 -6.27 5.30
C ILE A 115 1.05 -5.85 6.55
N GLY A 116 0.40 -5.20 7.53
CA GLY A 116 1.05 -4.57 8.67
C GLY A 116 1.24 -5.50 9.88
N HIS A 117 2.49 -5.63 10.36
CA HIS A 117 2.83 -6.50 11.51
C HIS A 117 3.38 -5.75 12.74
N PHE A 118 4.15 -4.67 12.54
CA PHE A 118 5.00 -4.12 13.62
C PHE A 118 4.40 -2.93 14.40
N GLY A 119 3.25 -2.40 13.99
CA GLY A 119 2.55 -1.33 14.74
C GLY A 119 3.29 0.02 14.77
N LEU A 120 4.31 0.20 13.92
CA LEU A 120 5.10 1.44 13.84
C LEU A 120 4.87 2.24 12.56
N GLY A 121 4.25 1.63 11.54
CA GLY A 121 4.06 2.25 10.23
C GLY A 121 3.30 3.57 10.28
N PHE A 122 2.34 3.71 11.21
CA PHE A 122 1.61 4.98 11.42
C PHE A 122 2.54 6.16 11.74
N TYR A 123 3.57 5.96 12.58
CA TYR A 123 4.43 7.05 13.04
C TYR A 123 5.40 7.57 11.96
N SER A 124 5.49 6.89 10.81
CA SER A 124 6.18 7.43 9.63
C SER A 124 5.53 8.73 9.12
N SER A 125 4.26 8.98 9.44
CA SER A 125 3.56 10.24 9.14
C SER A 125 4.28 11.46 9.73
N PHE A 126 4.88 11.34 10.92
CA PHE A 126 5.62 12.42 11.58
C PHE A 126 6.99 12.71 10.95
N MET A 127 7.40 11.96 9.92
CA MET A 127 8.56 12.31 9.10
C MET A 127 8.26 13.46 8.15
N VAL A 128 7.00 13.63 7.76
CA VAL A 128 6.58 14.60 6.73
C VAL A 128 5.54 15.61 7.24
N ALA A 129 5.00 15.40 8.44
CA ALA A 129 3.97 16.22 9.04
C ALA A 129 4.38 16.75 10.42
N ASP A 130 4.05 18.02 10.69
CA ASP A 130 4.22 18.64 12.01
C ASP A 130 3.08 18.30 12.95
N ASN A 131 1.91 17.95 12.40
CA ASN A 131 0.74 17.53 13.16
C ASN A 131 -0.02 16.45 12.37
N VAL A 132 -0.53 15.46 13.08
CA VAL A 132 -1.31 14.36 12.51
C VAL A 132 -2.64 14.24 13.26
N GLU A 133 -3.72 14.15 12.50
CA GLU A 133 -5.04 13.88 13.04
C GLU A 133 -5.55 12.52 12.57
N ILE A 134 -6.28 11.82 13.43
CA ILE A 134 -7.06 10.63 13.07
C ILE A 134 -8.51 10.92 13.41
N VAL A 135 -9.38 10.89 12.41
CA VAL A 135 -10.83 10.93 12.61
C VAL A 135 -11.39 9.56 12.25
N THR A 136 -11.90 8.83 13.22
CA THR A 136 -12.27 7.42 13.03
C THR A 136 -13.58 7.06 13.68
N LYS A 137 -14.27 6.07 13.09
CA LYS A 137 -15.47 5.46 13.65
C LYS A 137 -15.47 3.96 13.39
N SER A 138 -15.53 3.18 14.47
CA SER A 138 -15.62 1.73 14.39
C SER A 138 -16.89 1.25 13.67
N HIS A 139 -16.77 0.12 12.99
CA HIS A 139 -17.89 -0.65 12.44
C HIS A 139 -18.88 -1.16 13.52
N LYS A 140 -18.48 -1.16 14.80
CA LYS A 140 -19.33 -1.53 15.94
C LYS A 140 -20.45 -0.51 16.08
N LYS A 141 -21.72 -0.97 16.02
CA LYS A 141 -22.92 -0.10 16.01
C LYS A 141 -22.99 0.93 17.14
N SER A 142 -22.47 0.61 18.32
CA SER A 142 -22.52 1.47 19.50
C SER A 142 -21.31 2.39 19.65
N ALA A 143 -20.30 2.28 18.79
CA ALA A 143 -19.09 3.09 18.88
C ALA A 143 -19.38 4.53 18.43
N LYS A 144 -18.96 5.49 19.25
CA LYS A 144 -18.86 6.89 18.87
C LYS A 144 -17.68 7.08 17.92
N ALA A 145 -17.78 8.11 17.08
CA ALA A 145 -16.60 8.56 16.37
C ALA A 145 -15.71 9.38 17.31
N VAL A 146 -14.41 9.31 17.08
CA VAL A 146 -13.40 10.03 17.86
C VAL A 146 -12.44 10.76 16.94
N LYS A 147 -11.86 11.86 17.43
CA LYS A 147 -10.75 12.58 16.82
C LYS A 147 -9.54 12.52 17.74
N TRP A 148 -8.45 11.98 17.23
CA TRP A 148 -7.13 12.00 17.84
C TRP A 148 -6.25 13.04 17.15
N THR A 149 -5.39 13.72 17.89
CA THR A 149 -4.46 14.73 17.34
C THR A 149 -3.15 14.72 18.13
N CYS A 150 -2.02 14.82 17.43
CA CYS A 150 -0.68 14.84 18.01
C CYS A 150 0.29 15.61 17.11
N ASP A 151 1.18 16.38 17.73
CA ASP A 151 2.22 17.21 17.10
C ASP A 151 3.58 16.50 16.97
N GLY A 152 3.60 15.17 17.13
CA GLY A 152 4.83 14.37 17.16
C GLY A 152 5.59 14.44 18.48
N SER A 153 5.02 15.07 19.51
CA SER A 153 5.45 14.92 20.90
C SER A 153 4.76 13.71 21.57
N PRO A 154 5.18 13.30 22.78
CA PRO A 154 4.45 12.30 23.56
C PRO A 154 3.03 12.71 23.97
N ASN A 155 2.60 13.95 23.69
CA ASN A 155 1.28 14.45 24.04
C ASN A 155 0.31 14.28 22.88
N TYR A 156 -0.93 13.91 23.20
CA TYR A 156 -2.02 13.82 22.25
C TYR A 156 -3.33 14.31 22.88
N THR A 157 -4.31 14.61 22.04
CA THR A 157 -5.70 14.84 22.46
C THR A 157 -6.61 13.80 21.82
N LEU A 158 -7.59 13.31 22.58
CA LEU A 158 -8.63 12.41 22.10
C LEU A 158 -9.99 12.97 22.52
N VAL A 159 -10.86 13.24 21.55
CA VAL A 159 -12.17 13.86 21.77
C VAL A 159 -13.26 13.18 20.95
N ASP A 160 -14.51 13.31 21.39
CA ASP A 160 -15.69 12.90 20.61
C ASP A 160 -15.73 13.63 19.25
N ASN A 161 -16.23 12.95 18.22
CA ASN A 161 -16.39 13.49 16.86
C ASN A 161 -17.76 13.12 16.27
N ASP A 162 -18.20 13.89 15.26
CA ASP A 162 -19.51 13.73 14.62
C ASP A 162 -19.48 12.89 13.33
N ARG A 163 -18.36 12.21 13.00
CA ARG A 163 -18.28 11.31 11.84
C ARG A 163 -19.43 10.31 11.88
N LYS A 164 -20.18 10.23 10.78
CA LYS A 164 -21.37 9.37 10.69
C LYS A 164 -21.03 7.98 10.18
N GLU A 165 -20.13 7.91 9.21
CA GLU A 165 -19.75 6.68 8.52
C GLU A 165 -18.55 6.01 9.18
N ARG A 166 -18.45 4.69 9.05
CA ARG A 166 -17.31 3.92 9.57
C ARG A 166 -16.02 4.22 8.79
N GLY A 167 -14.89 3.78 9.35
CA GLY A 167 -13.57 3.90 8.74
C GLY A 167 -12.78 5.02 9.37
N THR A 168 -11.70 5.42 8.72
CA THR A 168 -10.70 6.33 9.28
C THR A 168 -10.22 7.33 8.25
N ASP A 169 -10.05 8.58 8.66
CA ASP A 169 -9.30 9.58 7.92
C ASP A 169 -8.04 9.90 8.73
N ILE A 170 -6.88 9.72 8.11
CA ILE A 170 -5.58 10.15 8.65
C ILE A 170 -5.18 11.41 7.90
N ILE A 171 -5.08 12.53 8.62
CA ILE A 171 -4.84 13.87 8.06
C ILE A 171 -3.44 14.32 8.49
N LEU A 172 -2.59 14.57 7.51
CA LEU A 172 -1.21 15.00 7.72
C LEU A 172 -1.12 16.49 7.42
N HIS A 173 -0.78 17.29 8.42
CA HIS A 173 -0.42 18.70 8.24
C HIS A 173 1.04 18.78 7.82
N ILE A 174 1.27 18.92 6.51
CA ILE A 174 2.61 18.78 5.91
C ILE A 174 3.55 19.85 6.43
N SER A 175 4.73 19.42 6.88
CA SER A 175 5.73 20.31 7.46
C SER A 175 6.37 21.23 6.43
N ASP A 176 6.95 22.33 6.89
CA ASP A 176 7.59 23.28 5.99
C ASP A 176 8.80 22.70 5.24
N GLU A 177 9.45 21.67 5.81
CA GLU A 177 10.58 20.93 5.21
C GLU A 177 10.13 19.90 4.17
N SER A 178 8.84 19.55 4.15
CA SER A 178 8.28 18.44 3.36
C SER A 178 7.27 18.91 2.30
N LYS A 179 7.37 20.17 1.87
CA LYS A 179 6.47 20.80 0.88
C LYS A 179 6.42 20.07 -0.46
N GLU A 180 7.39 19.24 -0.79
CA GLU A 180 7.33 18.39 -2.00
C GLU A 180 6.10 17.47 -2.01
N PHE A 181 5.58 17.06 -0.85
CA PHE A 181 4.37 16.24 -0.74
C PHE A 181 3.07 17.06 -0.87
N LEU A 182 3.18 18.38 -1.05
CA LEU A 182 2.08 19.23 -1.51
C LEU A 182 2.02 19.32 -3.04
N GLU A 183 2.85 18.58 -3.77
CA GLU A 183 2.81 18.51 -5.22
C GLU A 183 2.09 17.25 -5.71
N GLU A 184 1.06 17.43 -6.53
CA GLU A 184 0.22 16.32 -7.02
C GLU A 184 1.06 15.28 -7.77
N PHE A 185 2.00 15.73 -8.61
CA PHE A 185 2.89 14.85 -9.34
C PHE A 185 3.72 13.96 -8.40
N ARG A 186 4.20 14.52 -7.28
CA ARG A 186 5.00 13.79 -6.31
C ARG A 186 4.19 12.72 -5.61
N ILE A 187 2.98 13.04 -5.14
CA ILE A 187 2.08 12.05 -4.54
C ILE A 187 1.71 10.95 -5.54
N ARG A 188 1.42 11.33 -6.79
CA ARG A 188 1.13 10.37 -7.86
C ARG A 188 2.29 9.42 -8.11
N GLU A 189 3.52 9.93 -8.17
CA GLU A 189 4.72 9.11 -8.34
C GLU A 189 4.85 8.07 -7.22
N LEU A 190 4.69 8.49 -5.96
CA LEU A 190 4.77 7.60 -4.80
C LEU A 190 3.67 6.54 -4.81
N LEU A 191 2.43 6.93 -5.12
CA LEU A 191 1.31 5.99 -5.23
C LEU A 191 1.55 4.97 -6.36
N VAL A 192 2.06 5.41 -7.51
CA VAL A 192 2.40 4.50 -8.62
C VAL A 192 3.59 3.62 -8.29
N LYS A 193 4.56 4.09 -7.50
CA LYS A 193 5.74 3.30 -7.10
C LYS A 193 5.37 2.23 -6.07
N TYR A 194 4.67 2.61 -5.01
CA TYR A 194 4.46 1.74 -3.86
C TYR A 194 3.10 1.04 -3.83
N CYS A 195 2.09 1.63 -4.47
CA CYS A 195 0.70 1.20 -4.33
C CYS A 195 0.09 0.62 -5.62
N LYS A 196 0.90 0.50 -6.67
CA LYS A 196 0.48 0.14 -8.04
C LYS A 196 -0.43 -1.07 -8.15
N PHE A 197 -0.17 -2.07 -7.32
CA PHE A 197 -0.80 -3.38 -7.42
C PHE A 197 -1.55 -3.78 -6.16
N LEU A 198 -1.78 -2.83 -5.25
CA LEU A 198 -2.47 -3.11 -4.00
C LEU A 198 -3.91 -3.58 -4.26
N PRO A 199 -4.46 -4.49 -3.44
CA PRO A 199 -5.69 -5.22 -3.77
C PRO A 199 -7.00 -4.44 -3.52
N VAL A 200 -6.92 -3.19 -3.05
CA VAL A 200 -8.06 -2.29 -2.85
C VAL A 200 -7.87 -1.08 -3.75
N LYS A 201 -8.94 -0.58 -4.37
CA LYS A 201 -8.88 0.60 -5.24
C LYS A 201 -8.37 1.81 -4.47
N ILE A 202 -7.49 2.58 -5.10
CA ILE A 202 -6.93 3.80 -4.56
C ILE A 202 -7.28 4.92 -5.53
N GLN A 203 -8.06 5.88 -5.04
CA GLN A 203 -8.42 7.09 -5.76
C GLN A 203 -7.45 8.21 -5.41
N PHE A 204 -6.94 8.89 -6.44
CA PHE A 204 -6.19 10.13 -6.28
C PHE A 204 -6.51 11.12 -7.40
N GLY A 205 -7.24 12.18 -7.05
CA GLY A 205 -7.79 13.15 -8.00
C GLY A 205 -8.98 12.61 -8.80
N THR A 206 -9.30 13.29 -9.89
CA THR A 206 -10.40 12.97 -10.80
C THR A 206 -9.94 13.02 -12.26
N ASN A 207 -10.64 12.31 -13.13
CA ASN A 207 -10.48 12.39 -14.58
C ASN A 207 -11.66 13.13 -15.17
N GLU A 208 -11.42 13.93 -16.22
CA GLU A 208 -12.48 14.55 -17.02
C GLU A 208 -12.54 13.90 -18.40
N GLU A 209 -13.69 13.34 -18.75
CA GLU A 209 -13.94 12.77 -20.07
C GLU A 209 -15.06 13.53 -20.78
N THR A 210 -14.86 13.83 -22.06
CA THR A 210 -15.91 14.44 -22.88
C THR A 210 -16.94 13.40 -23.27
N VAL A 211 -18.21 13.67 -23.00
CA VAL A 211 -19.33 12.80 -23.38
C VAL A 211 -19.44 12.81 -24.89
N LYS A 212 -19.46 11.63 -25.50
CA LYS A 212 -19.64 11.46 -26.95
C LYS A 212 -20.98 10.82 -27.27
N ASP A 213 -21.59 11.22 -28.39
CA ASP A 213 -22.78 10.57 -28.94
C ASP A 213 -22.43 9.22 -29.61
N LYS A 214 -23.43 8.56 -30.19
CA LYS A 214 -23.25 7.25 -30.86
C LYS A 214 -22.32 7.30 -32.07
N ASP A 215 -22.14 8.48 -32.66
CA ASP A 215 -21.30 8.72 -33.83
C ASP A 215 -19.90 9.24 -33.43
N GLY A 216 -19.63 9.36 -32.12
CA GLY A 216 -18.34 9.78 -31.57
C GLY A 216 -18.16 11.29 -31.45
N ASN A 217 -19.20 12.09 -31.70
CA ASN A 217 -19.13 13.56 -31.60
C ASN A 217 -19.34 14.02 -30.14
N PRO A 218 -18.64 15.06 -29.68
CA PRO A 218 -18.87 15.65 -28.36
C PRO A 218 -20.32 16.10 -28.18
N VAL A 219 -20.98 15.61 -27.13
CA VAL A 219 -22.30 16.08 -26.71
C VAL A 219 -22.13 17.45 -26.08
N LYS A 220 -22.93 18.42 -26.51
CA LYS A 220 -22.92 19.76 -25.93
C LYS A 220 -23.96 19.90 -24.81
N ASP A 221 -23.67 20.75 -23.83
CA ASP A 221 -24.61 21.16 -22.80
C ASP A 221 -25.54 22.29 -23.27
N LYS A 222 -26.32 22.86 -22.35
CA LYS A 222 -27.30 23.92 -22.66
C LYS A 222 -26.65 25.25 -23.06
N ASP A 223 -25.35 25.42 -22.81
CA ASP A 223 -24.57 26.63 -23.10
C ASP A 223 -23.62 26.43 -24.29
N ASP A 224 -23.87 25.40 -25.13
CA ASP A 224 -23.06 25.02 -26.30
C ASP A 224 -21.61 24.60 -25.96
N LYS A 225 -21.33 24.21 -24.70
CA LYS A 225 -20.03 23.69 -24.26
C LYS A 225 -20.01 22.17 -24.28
N GLU A 226 -18.84 21.58 -24.51
CA GLU A 226 -18.66 20.12 -24.44
C GLU A 226 -19.02 19.61 -23.05
N LYS A 227 -19.99 18.69 -22.98
CA LYS A 227 -20.40 18.05 -21.75
C LYS A 227 -19.27 17.14 -21.29
N LYS A 228 -18.73 17.41 -20.10
CA LYS A 228 -17.73 16.55 -19.45
C LYS A 228 -18.35 15.74 -18.32
N ILE A 229 -17.86 14.52 -18.12
CA ILE A 229 -18.12 13.71 -16.94
C ILE A 229 -16.83 13.65 -16.13
N THR A 230 -16.95 13.97 -14.84
CA THR A 230 -15.86 13.81 -13.88
C THR A 230 -15.99 12.44 -13.22
N THR A 231 -14.95 11.61 -13.30
CA THR A 231 -14.89 10.29 -12.64
C THR A 231 -13.73 10.23 -11.65
N PRO A 232 -13.84 9.41 -10.59
CA PRO A 232 -12.71 9.10 -9.72
C PRO A 232 -11.51 8.56 -10.51
N ASN A 233 -10.33 9.15 -10.29
CA ASN A 233 -9.11 8.64 -10.90
C ASN A 233 -8.51 7.52 -10.05
N ILE A 234 -8.74 6.27 -10.45
CA ILE A 234 -8.19 5.09 -9.78
C ILE A 234 -6.76 4.85 -10.28
N ILE A 235 -5.78 4.95 -9.39
CA ILE A 235 -4.36 4.97 -9.77
C ILE A 235 -3.69 3.59 -9.79
N ASN A 236 -4.35 2.57 -9.24
CA ASN A 236 -3.78 1.22 -9.08
C ASN A 236 -4.60 0.14 -9.80
N ASN A 237 -3.92 -0.96 -10.10
CA ASN A 237 -4.49 -2.20 -10.61
C ASN A 237 -4.66 -3.22 -9.48
N THR A 238 -5.89 -3.43 -9.03
CA THR A 238 -6.20 -4.34 -7.91
C THR A 238 -6.13 -5.82 -8.26
N SER A 239 -6.01 -6.16 -9.54
CA SER A 239 -6.02 -7.53 -10.03
C SER A 239 -4.97 -7.69 -11.12
N PRO A 240 -3.68 -7.57 -10.75
CA PRO A 240 -2.59 -7.64 -11.71
C PRO A 240 -2.49 -9.05 -12.30
N ALA A 241 -1.86 -9.16 -13.47
CA ALA A 241 -1.87 -10.40 -14.25
C ALA A 241 -1.29 -11.60 -13.49
N TRP A 242 -0.23 -11.42 -12.68
CA TRP A 242 0.40 -12.53 -11.93
C TRP A 242 -0.49 -13.12 -10.82
N LYS A 243 -1.57 -12.43 -10.41
CA LYS A 243 -2.55 -12.95 -9.44
C LYS A 243 -3.70 -13.69 -10.12
N LYS A 244 -3.79 -13.65 -11.45
CA LYS A 244 -4.83 -14.34 -12.23
C LYS A 244 -4.34 -15.73 -12.61
N GLN A 245 -5.28 -16.68 -12.70
CA GLN A 245 -4.98 -18.02 -13.21
C GLN A 245 -4.48 -17.93 -14.66
N PRO A 246 -3.38 -18.62 -15.03
CA PRO A 246 -2.84 -18.58 -16.39
C PRO A 246 -3.86 -18.94 -17.48
N SER A 247 -4.79 -19.87 -17.18
CA SER A 247 -5.86 -20.28 -18.10
C SER A 247 -6.89 -19.20 -18.41
N LYS A 248 -6.94 -18.12 -17.63
CA LYS A 248 -7.83 -16.97 -17.81
C LYS A 248 -7.15 -15.80 -18.51
N LEU A 249 -5.87 -15.92 -18.85
CA LEU A 249 -5.08 -14.87 -19.48
C LEU A 249 -4.82 -15.21 -20.95
N LYS A 250 -4.86 -14.19 -21.79
CA LYS A 250 -4.43 -14.24 -23.19
C LYS A 250 -3.07 -13.57 -23.35
N ASP A 251 -2.45 -13.76 -24.51
CA ASP A 251 -1.17 -13.12 -24.84
C ASP A 251 -1.24 -11.58 -24.74
N GLU A 252 -2.37 -10.98 -25.08
CA GLU A 252 -2.58 -9.54 -24.93
C GLU A 252 -2.55 -9.08 -23.47
N ASP A 253 -3.03 -9.90 -22.53
CA ASP A 253 -2.99 -9.57 -21.10
C ASP A 253 -1.55 -9.52 -20.59
N TYR A 254 -0.70 -10.47 -21.02
CA TYR A 254 0.72 -10.48 -20.70
C TYR A 254 1.44 -9.27 -21.31
N LYS A 255 1.18 -8.95 -22.57
CA LYS A 255 1.76 -7.77 -23.23
C LYS A 255 1.33 -6.47 -22.56
N SER A 256 0.05 -6.35 -22.20
CA SER A 256 -0.49 -5.19 -21.48
C SER A 256 0.17 -5.06 -20.11
N PHE A 257 0.30 -6.16 -19.37
CA PHE A 257 0.93 -6.15 -18.06
C PHE A 257 2.44 -5.82 -18.14
N TYR A 258 3.14 -6.29 -19.17
CA TYR A 258 4.53 -5.88 -19.42
C TYR A 258 4.68 -4.37 -19.64
N ARG A 259 3.78 -3.76 -20.45
CA ARG A 259 3.76 -2.30 -20.64
C ARG A 259 3.39 -1.57 -19.36
N GLU A 260 2.49 -2.12 -18.57
CA GLU A 260 2.11 -1.57 -17.27
C GLU A 260 3.33 -1.53 -16.33
N LEU A 261 4.13 -2.60 -16.26
CA LEU A 261 5.37 -2.63 -15.47
C LEU A 261 6.42 -1.63 -15.97
N TYR A 262 6.58 -1.51 -17.29
CA TYR A 262 7.62 -0.70 -17.92
C TYR A 262 7.01 0.29 -18.94
N PRO A 263 6.32 1.35 -18.50
CA PRO A 263 5.57 2.25 -19.38
C PRO A 263 6.46 3.02 -20.38
N MET A 264 7.74 3.20 -20.04
CA MET A 264 8.74 3.83 -20.91
C MET A 264 9.36 2.86 -21.92
N ASN A 265 9.03 1.56 -21.86
CA ASN A 265 9.55 0.55 -22.76
C ASN A 265 8.50 0.20 -23.83
N PHE A 266 8.78 0.59 -25.07
CA PHE A 266 7.88 0.35 -26.20
C PHE A 266 8.09 -1.01 -26.88
N GLU A 267 9.14 -1.75 -26.50
CA GLU A 267 9.43 -3.07 -27.07
C GLU A 267 8.57 -4.14 -26.43
N GLU A 268 8.11 -5.10 -27.23
CA GLU A 268 7.45 -6.30 -26.71
C GLU A 268 8.46 -7.36 -26.27
N PRO A 269 8.16 -8.13 -25.20
CA PRO A 269 8.98 -9.25 -24.79
C PRO A 269 8.91 -10.36 -25.85
N LEU A 270 9.94 -11.21 -25.90
CA LEU A 270 9.98 -12.38 -26.77
C LEU A 270 8.97 -13.44 -26.34
N PHE A 271 8.96 -13.73 -25.04
CA PHE A 271 8.01 -14.63 -24.39
C PHE A 271 8.02 -14.37 -22.88
N GLN A 272 7.10 -15.01 -22.18
CA GLN A 272 6.92 -14.92 -20.74
C GLN A 272 6.81 -16.30 -20.10
N ILE A 273 7.20 -16.38 -18.83
CA ILE A 273 6.99 -17.53 -17.95
C ILE A 273 6.12 -17.05 -16.79
N HIS A 274 4.94 -17.65 -16.64
CA HIS A 274 4.06 -17.40 -15.50
C HIS A 274 4.36 -18.43 -14.41
N LEU A 275 4.83 -17.95 -13.26
CA LEU A 275 5.13 -18.75 -12.08
C LEU A 275 3.92 -18.78 -11.15
N ASN A 276 3.52 -19.97 -10.75
CA ASN A 276 2.54 -20.21 -9.69
C ASN A 276 3.01 -21.45 -8.92
N VAL A 277 3.75 -21.20 -7.84
CA VAL A 277 4.37 -22.22 -6.98
C VAL A 277 3.72 -22.15 -5.61
N ASP A 278 3.18 -23.29 -5.17
CA ASP A 278 2.38 -23.39 -3.94
C ASP A 278 3.12 -24.23 -2.86
N PHE A 279 4.23 -24.89 -3.21
CA PHE A 279 5.05 -25.70 -2.31
C PHE A 279 6.52 -25.79 -2.79
N PRO A 280 7.54 -25.74 -1.91
CA PRO A 280 7.47 -25.64 -0.44
C PRO A 280 7.25 -24.21 0.10
N PHE A 281 7.16 -23.21 -0.77
CA PHE A 281 6.86 -21.82 -0.45
C PHE A 281 5.85 -21.27 -1.47
N ASN A 282 5.22 -20.15 -1.15
CA ASN A 282 4.27 -19.51 -2.05
C ASN A 282 4.99 -18.47 -2.90
N LEU A 283 5.01 -18.65 -4.21
CA LEU A 283 5.59 -17.70 -5.15
C LEU A 283 4.72 -17.60 -6.40
N THR A 284 4.28 -16.38 -6.68
CA THR A 284 3.59 -16.04 -7.92
C THR A 284 4.39 -15.00 -8.66
N GLY A 285 4.29 -14.97 -9.98
CA GLY A 285 5.07 -13.99 -10.74
C GLY A 285 4.97 -14.21 -12.24
N ILE A 286 5.42 -13.22 -12.98
CA ILE A 286 5.58 -13.32 -14.43
C ILE A 286 6.96 -12.78 -14.77
N LEU A 287 7.79 -13.63 -15.37
CA LEU A 287 9.10 -13.28 -15.89
C LEU A 287 9.02 -13.16 -17.42
N TYR A 288 9.61 -12.11 -17.95
CA TYR A 288 9.63 -11.76 -19.36
C TYR A 288 11.05 -11.80 -19.89
N PHE A 289 11.19 -12.32 -21.11
CA PHE A 289 12.45 -12.33 -21.84
C PHE A 289 12.49 -11.13 -22.78
N PRO A 290 13.17 -10.03 -22.43
CA PRO A 290 13.24 -8.86 -23.29
C PRO A 290 14.11 -9.14 -24.53
N LYS A 291 13.86 -8.40 -25.61
CA LYS A 291 14.78 -8.37 -26.75
C LYS A 291 16.07 -7.66 -26.33
N LEU A 292 17.20 -8.36 -26.42
CA LEU A 292 18.52 -7.77 -26.15
C LEU A 292 18.85 -6.73 -27.22
N LYS A 293 19.27 -5.53 -26.80
CA LYS A 293 19.83 -4.50 -27.68
C LYS A 293 21.33 -4.42 -27.45
N ASN A 294 22.11 -4.30 -28.53
CA ASN A 294 23.58 -4.15 -28.49
C ASN A 294 24.07 -2.80 -27.92
N LYS A 295 23.31 -2.17 -27.01
CA LYS A 295 23.72 -0.94 -26.34
C LYS A 295 24.50 -1.29 -25.07
N ILE A 296 25.50 -0.47 -24.77
CA ILE A 296 26.54 -0.66 -23.75
C ILE A 296 25.98 -0.73 -22.31
N GLU A 297 24.72 -0.39 -22.08
CA GLU A 297 24.07 -0.58 -20.78
C GLU A 297 22.97 -1.64 -20.87
N VAL A 298 23.33 -2.88 -20.57
CA VAL A 298 22.37 -3.85 -20.04
C VAL A 298 22.01 -3.35 -18.65
N GLN A 299 20.89 -2.65 -18.52
CA GLN A 299 20.34 -2.30 -17.20
C GLN A 299 20.00 -3.59 -16.47
N LYS A 300 20.81 -3.93 -15.45
CA LYS A 300 20.55 -5.03 -14.52
C LYS A 300 19.36 -4.68 -13.62
N ASP A 301 18.70 -5.70 -13.08
CA ASP A 301 17.69 -5.59 -12.01
C ASP A 301 16.36 -4.93 -12.42
N LYS A 302 15.73 -5.44 -13.48
CA LYS A 302 14.38 -5.00 -13.89
C LYS A 302 13.26 -5.77 -13.18
N ILE A 303 13.56 -6.89 -12.52
CA ILE A 303 12.57 -7.66 -11.77
C ILE A 303 12.16 -6.87 -10.54
N GLN A 304 10.86 -6.69 -10.35
CA GLN A 304 10.31 -6.08 -9.16
C GLN A 304 9.86 -7.16 -8.16
N LEU A 305 10.31 -7.06 -6.92
CA LEU A 305 9.89 -7.93 -5.82
C LEU A 305 8.74 -7.32 -5.04
N TYR A 306 7.75 -8.16 -4.77
CA TYR A 306 6.57 -7.84 -4.00
C TYR A 306 6.38 -8.87 -2.88
N ALA A 307 5.72 -8.45 -1.81
CA ALA A 307 5.15 -9.38 -0.85
C ALA A 307 3.68 -9.01 -0.65
N ASN A 308 2.77 -9.94 -0.93
CA ASN A 308 1.32 -9.69 -0.89
C ASN A 308 0.91 -8.46 -1.71
N GLN A 309 1.48 -8.33 -2.93
CA GLN A 309 1.28 -7.19 -3.85
C GLN A 309 1.81 -5.83 -3.34
N VAL A 310 2.52 -5.79 -2.22
CA VAL A 310 3.21 -4.58 -1.72
C VAL A 310 4.62 -4.54 -2.29
N PHE A 311 5.00 -3.42 -2.90
CA PHE A 311 6.33 -3.25 -3.48
C PHE A 311 7.42 -3.28 -2.39
N VAL A 312 8.43 -4.14 -2.59
CA VAL A 312 9.58 -4.28 -1.70
C VAL A 312 10.81 -3.59 -2.29
N THR A 313 11.24 -4.04 -3.47
CA THR A 313 12.46 -3.53 -4.14
C THR A 313 12.49 -4.00 -5.58
N ASP A 314 13.13 -3.23 -6.46
CA ASP A 314 13.53 -3.65 -7.82
C ASP A 314 15.00 -4.06 -7.91
N SER A 315 15.79 -3.76 -6.87
CA SER A 315 17.19 -4.19 -6.77
C SER A 315 17.26 -5.62 -6.25
N VAL A 316 17.37 -6.58 -7.17
CA VAL A 316 17.30 -8.02 -6.90
C VAL A 316 18.66 -8.72 -6.81
N GLU A 317 19.75 -7.96 -6.89
CA GLU A 317 21.11 -8.46 -6.71
C GLU A 317 21.27 -9.20 -5.37
N GLY A 318 21.75 -10.45 -5.44
CA GLY A 318 21.90 -11.32 -4.27
C GLY A 318 20.58 -11.91 -3.74
N ILE A 319 19.45 -11.62 -4.39
CA ILE A 319 18.14 -12.19 -4.10
C ILE A 319 17.77 -13.20 -5.19
N VAL A 320 17.86 -12.81 -6.45
CA VAL A 320 17.66 -13.70 -7.60
C VAL A 320 19.01 -14.14 -8.18
N PRO A 321 19.08 -15.33 -8.79
CA PRO A 321 20.26 -15.79 -9.52
C PRO A 321 20.72 -14.78 -10.58
N GLU A 322 22.04 -14.59 -10.73
CA GLU A 322 22.60 -13.54 -11.60
C GLU A 322 22.11 -13.64 -13.05
N PHE A 323 21.98 -14.85 -13.60
CA PHE A 323 21.50 -15.03 -14.97
C PHE A 323 20.05 -14.59 -15.19
N LEU A 324 19.24 -14.50 -14.13
CA LEU A 324 17.86 -14.00 -14.19
C LEU A 324 17.78 -12.48 -14.08
N THR A 325 18.85 -11.79 -13.67
CA THR A 325 18.86 -10.31 -13.56
C THR A 325 18.70 -9.62 -14.93
N LEU A 326 18.88 -10.37 -16.02
CA LEU A 326 18.60 -9.95 -17.40
C LEU A 326 17.12 -9.97 -17.77
N LEU A 327 16.30 -10.67 -16.98
CA LEU A 327 14.87 -10.75 -17.20
C LEU A 327 14.16 -9.53 -16.65
N HIS A 328 12.98 -9.29 -17.19
CA HIS A 328 12.03 -8.31 -16.67
C HIS A 328 10.91 -9.08 -15.97
N GLY A 329 10.19 -8.45 -15.04
CA GLY A 329 8.97 -9.04 -14.49
C GLY A 329 8.71 -8.71 -13.05
N VAL A 330 7.87 -9.54 -12.44
CA VAL A 330 7.47 -9.47 -11.04
C VAL A 330 7.62 -10.84 -10.40
N LEU A 331 8.10 -10.84 -9.16
CA LEU A 331 8.01 -11.97 -8.23
C LEU A 331 7.29 -11.49 -6.98
N ASP A 332 6.27 -12.21 -6.55
CA ASP A 332 5.41 -11.89 -5.40
C ASP A 332 5.30 -13.11 -4.49
N SER A 333 5.74 -12.95 -3.25
CA SER A 333 5.70 -14.01 -2.24
C SER A 333 5.40 -13.43 -0.86
N PRO A 334 4.43 -14.00 -0.10
CA PRO A 334 4.19 -13.62 1.29
C PRO A 334 5.39 -13.89 2.22
N ASP A 335 6.33 -14.73 1.77
CA ASP A 335 7.51 -15.11 2.54
C ASP A 335 8.62 -14.04 2.51
N ILE A 336 8.51 -13.04 1.62
CA ILE A 336 9.45 -11.93 1.52
C ILE A 336 9.17 -10.90 2.63
N PRO A 337 10.19 -10.49 3.42
CA PRO A 337 10.00 -9.47 4.44
C PRO A 337 9.77 -8.07 3.83
N LEU A 338 8.74 -7.37 4.29
CA LEU A 338 8.34 -6.03 3.79
C LEU A 338 9.19 -4.86 4.29
N ASN A 339 9.78 -4.98 5.48
CA ASN A 339 10.35 -3.84 6.23
C ASN A 339 11.79 -4.08 6.66
N ILE A 340 12.64 -4.49 5.72
CA ILE A 340 14.01 -4.86 6.02
C ILE A 340 14.98 -4.32 4.97
N SER A 341 16.16 -3.87 5.41
CA SER A 341 17.23 -3.38 4.55
C SER A 341 17.65 -4.44 3.53
N ARG A 342 18.13 -3.97 2.38
CA ARG A 342 18.66 -4.83 1.29
C ARG A 342 19.69 -5.85 1.80
N SER A 343 20.60 -5.41 2.66
CA SER A 343 21.64 -6.27 3.26
C SER A 343 21.07 -7.47 4.01
N TYR A 344 19.93 -7.31 4.66
CA TYR A 344 19.30 -8.40 5.39
C TYR A 344 18.48 -9.29 4.45
N LEU A 345 17.80 -8.74 3.43
CA LEU A 345 17.12 -9.55 2.40
C LEU A 345 18.06 -10.57 1.76
N GLN A 346 19.30 -10.17 1.44
CA GLN A 346 20.32 -11.06 0.87
C GLN A 346 20.75 -12.18 1.84
N SER A 347 20.65 -11.95 3.15
CA SER A 347 21.02 -12.93 4.17
C SER A 347 19.86 -13.85 4.57
N ASP A 348 18.61 -13.47 4.26
CA ASP A 348 17.40 -14.17 4.69
C ASP A 348 17.31 -15.58 4.08
N ALA A 349 17.03 -16.57 4.93
CA ALA A 349 17.01 -17.97 4.53
C ALA A 349 15.88 -18.29 3.53
N ARG A 350 14.71 -17.63 3.66
CA ARG A 350 13.57 -17.85 2.75
C ARG A 350 13.84 -17.26 1.38
N VAL A 351 14.45 -16.07 1.34
CA VAL A 351 14.90 -15.44 0.09
C VAL A 351 15.89 -16.35 -0.65
N LYS A 352 16.84 -16.97 0.07
CA LYS A 352 17.77 -17.95 -0.53
C LYS A 352 17.08 -19.21 -1.04
N GLN A 353 16.04 -19.70 -0.36
CA GLN A 353 15.25 -20.85 -0.83
C GLN A 353 14.49 -20.54 -2.11
N ILE A 354 13.85 -19.35 -2.19
CA ILE A 354 13.19 -18.86 -3.41
C ILE A 354 14.20 -18.81 -4.55
N SER A 355 15.36 -18.18 -4.32
CA SER A 355 16.46 -18.08 -5.30
C SER A 355 16.89 -19.44 -5.87
N GLY A 356 17.07 -20.42 -4.98
CA GLY A 356 17.50 -21.77 -5.35
C GLY A 356 16.46 -22.60 -6.10
N HIS A 357 15.19 -22.24 -6.07
CA HIS A 357 14.12 -22.93 -6.82
C HIS A 357 13.82 -22.30 -8.18
N ILE A 358 14.06 -20.99 -8.33
CA ILE A 358 13.94 -20.33 -9.64
C ILE A 358 15.14 -20.72 -10.53
N THR A 359 16.26 -21.14 -9.94
CA THR A 359 17.40 -21.77 -10.65
C THR A 359 17.09 -23.20 -11.05
#